data_AF-A0A453C160-F1
#
_entry.id   AF-A0A453C160-F1
#
_cell.length_a   1.000
_cell.length_b   1.000
_cell.length_c   1.000
_cell.angle_alpha   90.00
_cell.angle_beta   90.00
_cell.angle_gamma   90.00
#
_symmetry.space_group_name_H-M   'P 1'
#
loop_
_entity.id
_entity.type
_entity.pdbx_description
1 polymer ?
#
loop_
_entity_poly.entity_id
_entity_poly.type
_entity_poly.pdbx_seq_one_letter_code
_entity_poly.pdbx_strand_id
1 'polypeptide(L)' 'ASVMSRVQQVATRSGRAQESMRVVAVSKTKPVGVICGVYDADHRCFGENYVQELIGKAPQHFPLIMFRRCQTAVVVCQIT' A
#
# COMPACT_ATOMS: atom_id res chain seq x y z
N ALA A 1 -11.87 0.97 -13.62
CA ALA A 1 -10.85 2.04 -13.52
C ALA A 1 -9.78 1.60 -12.52
N SER A 2 -8.50 1.67 -12.89
CA SER A 2 -7.39 1.29 -12.02
C SER A 2 -7.26 2.25 -10.82
N VAL A 3 -6.81 1.74 -9.68
CA VAL A 3 -6.56 2.53 -8.45
C VAL A 3 -5.65 3.72 -8.74
N MET A 4 -4.61 3.51 -9.55
CA MET A 4 -3.67 4.57 -9.93
C MET A 4 -4.33 5.69 -10.74
N SER A 5 -5.29 5.36 -11.61
CA SER A 5 -6.05 6.36 -12.37
C SER A 5 -6.91 7.24 -11.46
N ARG A 6 -7.52 6.64 -10.42
CA ARG A 6 -8.27 7.40 -9.40
C ARG A 6 -7.34 8.29 -8.56
N VAL A 7 -6.17 7.79 -8.19
CA VAL A 7 -5.16 8.56 -7.46
C VAL A 7 -4.72 9.77 -8.29
N GLN A 8 -4.45 9.58 -9.57
CA GLN A 8 -4.09 10.66 -10.49
C GLN A 8 -5.20 11.72 -10.56
N GLN A 9 -6.46 11.31 -10.72
CA GLN A 9 -7.61 12.23 -10.73
C GLN A 9 -7.72 13.04 -9.43
N VAL A 10 -7.52 12.39 -8.28
CA VAL A 10 -7.58 13.06 -6.98
C VAL A 10 -6.37 13.99 -6.77
N ALA A 11 -5.18 13.59 -7.23
CA ALA A 11 -3.98 14.41 -7.20
C ALA A 11 -4.17 15.70 -8.01
N THR A 12 -4.63 15.57 -9.26
CA THR A 12 -4.96 16.70 -10.15
C THR A 12 -6.02 17.61 -9.52
N ARG A 13 -7.11 17.05 -8.99
CA ARG A 13 -8.17 17.83 -8.33
C ARG A 13 -7.69 18.56 -7.08
N SER A 14 -6.70 18.00 -6.39
CA SER A 14 -6.13 18.57 -5.16
C SER A 14 -4.97 19.53 -5.41
N GLY A 15 -4.60 19.78 -6.68
CA GLY A 15 -3.45 20.60 -7.05
C GLY A 15 -2.11 20.03 -6.56
N ARG A 16 -2.04 18.71 -6.34
CA ARG A 16 -0.85 18.02 -5.83
C ARG A 16 -0.23 17.15 -6.90
N ALA A 17 1.09 17.05 -6.90
CA ALA A 17 1.79 16.10 -7.76
C ALA A 17 1.48 14.67 -7.32
N GLN A 18 1.30 13.75 -8.28
CA GLN A 18 1.00 12.34 -7.99
C GLN A 18 2.06 11.69 -7.10
N GLU A 19 3.33 12.05 -7.30
CA GLU A 19 4.48 11.61 -6.50
C GLU A 19 4.44 12.07 -5.03
N SER A 20 3.64 13.10 -4.72
CA SER A 20 3.36 13.51 -3.34
C SER A 20 2.26 12.66 -2.68
N MET A 21 1.51 11.87 -3.43
CA MET A 21 0.48 10.97 -2.88
C MET A 21 1.03 9.56 -2.77
N ARG A 22 0.95 8.99 -1.57
CA ARG A 22 1.34 7.59 -1.34
C ARG A 22 0.08 6.72 -1.29
N VAL A 23 0.07 5.66 -2.10
CA VAL A 23 -0.98 4.64 -2.05
C VAL A 23 -0.56 3.58 -1.06
N VAL A 24 -1.40 3.31 -0.07
CA VAL A 24 -1.18 2.25 0.91
C VAL A 24 -2.13 1.10 0.59
N ALA A 25 -1.55 -0.05 0.25
CA ALA A 25 -2.28 -1.27 -0.07
C ALA A 25 -2.60 -2.01 1.23
N VAL A 26 -3.89 -2.12 1.55
CA VAL A 26 -4.34 -2.78 2.78
C VAL A 26 -4.41 -4.28 2.53
N SER A 27 -3.59 -5.03 3.28
CA SER A 27 -3.38 -6.48 3.15
C SER A 27 -4.08 -7.31 4.23
N LYS A 28 -4.90 -6.65 5.07
CA LYS A 28 -5.73 -7.32 6.09
C LYS A 28 -6.51 -8.48 5.47
N THR A 29 -6.51 -9.63 6.11
CA THR A 29 -7.25 -10.84 5.69
C THR A 29 -6.89 -11.38 4.29
N LYS A 30 -5.81 -10.91 3.65
CA LYS A 30 -5.36 -11.40 2.34
C LYS A 30 -4.18 -12.36 2.49
N PRO A 31 -4.14 -13.45 1.70
CA PRO A 31 -3.04 -14.41 1.75
C PRO A 31 -1.76 -13.80 1.20
N VAL A 32 -0.62 -14.32 1.65
CA VAL A 32 0.72 -13.81 1.29
C VAL A 32 0.97 -13.80 -0.22
N GLY A 33 0.42 -14.77 -0.97
CA GLY A 33 0.58 -14.81 -2.43
C GLY A 33 0.01 -13.58 -3.14
N VAL A 34 -1.11 -13.04 -2.66
CA VAL A 34 -1.70 -11.80 -3.21
C VAL A 34 -0.83 -10.60 -2.88
N ILE A 35 -0.25 -10.58 -1.68
CA ILE A 35 0.67 -9.54 -1.24
C ILE A 35 1.96 -9.56 -2.07
N CYS A 36 2.47 -10.75 -2.40
CA CYS A 36 3.62 -10.92 -3.31
C CYS A 36 3.30 -10.37 -4.70
N GLY A 37 2.14 -10.66 -5.27
CA GLY A 37 1.76 -10.10 -6.59
C GLY A 37 1.73 -8.56 -6.60
N VAL A 38 1.32 -7.94 -5.50
CA VAL A 38 1.37 -6.47 -5.35
C VAL A 38 2.81 -5.99 -5.16
N TYR A 39 3.65 -6.75 -4.46
CA TYR A 39 5.07 -6.46 -4.31
C TYR A 39 5.84 -6.58 -5.64
N ASP A 40 5.51 -7.59 -6.46
CA ASP A 40 6.07 -7.80 -7.80
C ASP A 40 5.66 -6.68 -8.77
N ALA A 41 4.49 -6.06 -8.54
CA ALA A 41 4.05 -4.84 -9.21
C ALA A 41 4.79 -3.55 -8.71
N ASP A 42 5.96 -3.72 -8.09
CA ASP A 42 6.81 -2.66 -7.50
C ASP A 42 6.16 -1.83 -6.38
N HIS A 43 5.06 -2.32 -5.80
CA HIS A 43 4.40 -1.63 -4.69
C HIS A 43 5.12 -1.93 -3.37
N ARG A 44 5.44 -0.88 -2.60
CA ARG A 44 6.22 -0.99 -1.35
C ARG A 44 5.47 -0.54 -0.10
N CYS A 45 4.29 0.07 -0.25
CA CYS A 45 3.54 0.67 0.84
C CYS A 45 2.35 -0.21 1.24
N PHE A 46 2.48 -0.99 2.31
CA PHE A 46 1.43 -1.86 2.81
C PHE A 46 0.88 -1.39 4.15
N GLY A 47 -0.42 -1.55 4.35
CA GLY A 47 -1.12 -1.27 5.60
C GLY A 47 -1.72 -2.53 6.18
N GLU A 48 -1.38 -2.83 7.43
CA GLU A 48 -1.95 -3.94 8.20
C GLU A 48 -2.62 -3.40 9.45
N ASN A 49 -3.81 -3.91 9.76
CA ASN A 49 -4.59 -3.46 10.92
C ASN A 49 -4.32 -4.32 12.16
N TYR A 50 -3.87 -5.57 11.96
CA TYR A 50 -3.58 -6.53 13.02
C TYR A 50 -2.07 -6.79 13.07
N VAL A 51 -1.44 -6.41 14.18
CA VAL A 51 0.00 -6.62 14.41
C VAL A 51 0.35 -8.12 14.37
N GLN A 52 -0.56 -8.99 14.82
CA GLN A 52 -0.35 -10.45 14.80
C GLN A 52 -0.27 -11.00 13.38
N GLU A 53 -1.11 -10.51 12.46
CA GLU A 53 -1.04 -10.88 11.04
C GLU A 53 0.28 -10.40 10.44
N LEU A 54 0.71 -9.18 10.77
CA LEU A 54 1.99 -8.64 10.33
C LEU A 54 3.16 -9.52 10.82
N ILE A 55 3.19 -9.90 12.09
CA ILE A 55 4.24 -10.74 12.67
C ILE A 55 4.27 -12.12 12.00
N GLY A 56 3.12 -12.69 11.65
CA GLY A 56 3.07 -13.97 10.93
C GLY A 56 3.59 -13.88 9.49
N LYS A 57 3.28 -12.77 8.80
CA LYS A 57 3.66 -12.54 7.39
C LYS A 57 5.10 -12.03 7.23
N ALA A 58 5.60 -11.27 8.22
CA ALA A 58 6.90 -10.59 8.17
C ALA A 58 8.12 -11.51 7.95
N PRO A 59 8.34 -12.56 8.76
CA PRO A 59 9.53 -13.41 8.66
C PRO A 59 9.55 -14.25 7.38
N GLN A 60 8.41 -14.43 6.72
CA GLN A 60 8.32 -15.27 5.54
C GLN A 60 8.78 -14.53 4.27
N HIS A 61 8.55 -13.22 4.14
CA HIS A 61 8.75 -12.50 2.86
C HIS A 61 9.20 -11.03 2.98
N PHE A 62 9.35 -10.45 4.18
CA PHE A 62 9.42 -8.99 4.35
C PHE A 62 10.63 -8.47 5.16
N PRO A 63 11.83 -8.37 4.53
CA PRO A 63 12.90 -7.54 5.07
C PRO A 63 12.75 -6.03 4.77
N LEU A 64 11.75 -5.61 3.98
CA LEU A 64 11.72 -4.27 3.35
C LEU A 64 10.39 -3.48 3.47
N ILE A 65 9.50 -3.80 4.41
CA ILE A 65 8.43 -2.85 4.77
C ILE A 65 9.09 -1.66 5.47
N MET A 66 9.30 -0.59 4.71
CA MET A 66 9.64 0.72 5.24
C MET A 66 8.44 1.24 6.03
N PHE A 67 8.40 0.96 7.33
CA PHE A 67 7.56 1.64 8.31
C PHE A 67 8.00 3.11 8.41
N ARG A 68 7.67 3.91 7.39
CA ARG A 68 7.86 5.36 7.44
C ARG A 68 6.62 5.99 8.05
N ARG A 69 6.84 6.92 8.99
CA ARG A 69 5.79 7.87 9.39
C ARG A 69 5.19 8.50 8.13
N CYS A 70 3.88 8.36 7.97
CA CYS A 70 3.16 8.96 6.86
C CYS A 70 2.93 10.45 7.17
N GLN A 71 3.83 11.30 6.69
CA GLN A 71 3.68 12.76 6.73
C GLN A 71 3.03 13.33 5.45
N THR A 72 2.68 12.48 4.48
CA THR A 72 2.14 12.88 3.16
C THR A 72 0.77 12.25 2.93
N ALA A 73 -0.06 12.85 2.07
CA ALA A 73 -1.43 12.39 1.83
C ALA A 73 -1.48 10.91 1.42
N VAL A 74 -2.28 10.14 2.15
CA VAL A 74 -2.38 8.69 2.01
C VAL A 74 -3.67 8.33 1.30
N VAL A 75 -3.57 7.62 0.18
CA VAL A 75 -4.72 6.97 -0.45
C VAL A 75 -4.73 5.52 -0.01
N VAL A 76 -5.74 5.13 0.75
CA VAL A 76 -5.90 3.76 1.25
C VAL A 76 -6.68 2.95 0.23
N CYS A 77 -6.10 1.86 -0.27
CA CYS A 77 -6.78 0.95 -1.19
C CYS A 77 -6.79 -0.47 -0.61
N GLN A 78 -7.97 -1.10 -0.59
CA GLN A 78 -8.08 -2.53 -0.29
C GLN A 78 -7.52 -3.32 -1.47
N ILE A 79 -6.67 -4.32 -1.20
CA ILE A 79 -6.26 -5.28 -2.22
C ILE A 79 -7.45 -6.23 -2.42
N THR A 80 -8.22 -6.07 -3.50
CA THR A 80 -9.33 -6.98 -3.84
C THR A 80 -8.81 -8.19 -4.59
#